data_AF-A0A431N583-F1
#
_entry.id   AF-A0A431N583-F1
#
_cell.length_a   1.000
_cell.length_b   1.000
_cell.length_c   1.000
_cell.angle_alpha   90.00
_cell.angle_beta   90.00
_cell.angle_gamma   90.00
#
_symmetry.space_group_name_H-M   'P 1'
#
loop_
_entity.id
_entity.type
_entity.pdbx_description
1 polymer ?
#
loop_
_entity_poly.entity_id
_entity_poly.type
_entity_poly.pdbx_seq_one_letter_code
_entity_poly.pdbx_strand_id
1 'polypeptide(L)'
;MTSPYDRDLDRNAANFQPLSPLSFLERSAAVHPEKVAVVHGAARLTYKAFYARCRQLASALTRRGIGKGDTVAAMLANTPPMLEAHYGVPMSGAVLLSMNTRLDAAILAFQLDHSETKVLICDREFAPVMREALALARVKPLVIDFNDLEFPQSTPAISDLDYEAFVASGDAAFAWSLPADEWQSLTLNYTSGTTGNPKGVVYSHRGAALMCYANTVTANLGRHPVYLWTLPMFHCNGWCFPWTL
;
A
#
# COMPACT_ATOMS: atom_id res chain seq x y z
N MET A 1 -16.23 -43.76 6.63
CA MET A 1 -17.30 -42.99 7.29
C MET A 1 -16.73 -41.61 7.56
N THR A 2 -17.38 -40.54 7.09
CA THR A 2 -17.05 -39.16 7.47
C THR A 2 -17.30 -39.00 8.97
N SER A 3 -16.36 -38.38 9.66
CA SER A 3 -16.49 -38.11 11.10
C SER A 3 -17.71 -37.21 11.34
N PRO A 4 -18.45 -37.33 12.46
CA PRO A 4 -19.44 -36.32 12.86
C PRO A 4 -18.86 -34.90 12.91
N TYR A 5 -17.53 -34.77 13.10
CA TYR A 5 -16.80 -33.50 13.07
C TYR A 5 -16.62 -32.91 11.67
N ASP A 6 -16.98 -33.61 10.59
CA ASP A 6 -16.83 -33.12 9.21
C ASP A 6 -18.19 -32.93 8.51
N ARG A 7 -19.30 -33.22 9.21
CA ARG A 7 -20.64 -33.20 8.62
C ARG A 7 -21.23 -31.79 8.68
N ASP A 8 -21.70 -31.29 7.55
CA ASP A 8 -22.35 -29.98 7.42
C ASP A 8 -21.46 -28.79 7.86
N LEU A 9 -20.12 -28.97 7.83
CA LEU A 9 -19.11 -27.96 8.20
C LEU A 9 -18.30 -27.46 6.98
N ASP A 10 -18.87 -27.55 5.79
CA ASP A 10 -18.25 -27.04 4.57
C ASP A 10 -17.95 -25.54 4.67
N ARG A 11 -16.83 -25.13 4.07
CA ARG A 11 -16.47 -23.73 3.96
C ARG A 11 -17.46 -23.00 3.05
N ASN A 12 -17.91 -21.84 3.49
CA ASN A 12 -18.76 -20.92 2.76
C ASN A 12 -18.39 -19.47 3.10
N ALA A 13 -18.99 -18.50 2.41
CA ALA A 13 -18.66 -17.10 2.58
C ALA A 13 -18.94 -16.54 4.00
N ALA A 14 -19.80 -17.20 4.78
CA ALA A 14 -20.16 -16.79 6.14
C ALA A 14 -19.20 -17.36 7.22
N ASN A 15 -18.55 -18.49 6.98
CA ASN A 15 -17.64 -19.14 7.94
C ASN A 15 -16.17 -19.17 7.51
N PHE A 16 -15.86 -18.77 6.28
CA PHE A 16 -14.50 -18.76 5.75
C PHE A 16 -14.26 -17.52 4.88
N GLN A 17 -13.21 -16.77 5.23
CA GLN A 17 -12.69 -15.64 4.47
C GLN A 17 -11.15 -15.73 4.46
N PRO A 18 -10.47 -15.40 3.35
CA PRO A 18 -9.01 -15.35 3.28
C PRO A 18 -8.43 -14.37 4.30
N LEU A 19 -7.35 -14.75 5.00
CA LEU A 19 -6.67 -13.82 5.89
C LEU A 19 -5.99 -12.70 5.10
N SER A 20 -6.42 -11.48 5.33
CA SER A 20 -5.88 -10.28 4.68
C SER A 20 -6.08 -9.06 5.57
N PRO A 21 -5.06 -8.19 5.68
CA PRO A 21 -5.19 -6.95 6.43
C PRO A 21 -6.20 -5.97 5.83
N LEU A 22 -6.58 -6.12 4.56
CA LEU A 22 -7.51 -5.18 3.90
C LEU A 22 -8.86 -5.09 4.60
N SER A 23 -9.33 -6.21 5.18
CA SER A 23 -10.59 -6.28 5.93
C SER A 23 -10.59 -5.39 7.19
N PHE A 24 -9.42 -5.06 7.73
CA PHE A 24 -9.31 -4.27 8.96
C PHE A 24 -9.78 -2.83 8.75
N LEU A 25 -9.40 -2.22 7.62
CA LEU A 25 -9.83 -0.86 7.28
C LEU A 25 -11.32 -0.79 6.99
N GLU A 26 -11.87 -1.75 6.25
CA GLU A 26 -13.32 -1.82 6.00
C GLU A 26 -14.10 -1.90 7.31
N ARG A 27 -13.69 -2.80 8.20
CA ARG A 27 -14.31 -2.94 9.52
C ARG A 27 -14.20 -1.65 10.32
N SER A 28 -13.03 -1.01 10.36
CA SER A 28 -12.83 0.23 11.10
C SER A 28 -13.67 1.39 10.54
N ALA A 29 -13.81 1.49 9.22
CA ALA A 29 -14.68 2.47 8.57
C ALA A 29 -16.18 2.22 8.86
N ALA A 30 -16.60 0.96 9.00
CA ALA A 30 -17.97 0.61 9.35
C ALA A 30 -18.29 0.85 10.84
N VAL A 31 -17.37 0.49 11.74
CA VAL A 31 -17.61 0.50 13.20
C VAL A 31 -17.23 1.84 13.83
N HIS A 32 -16.23 2.54 13.29
CA HIS A 32 -15.71 3.80 13.81
C HIS A 32 -15.57 4.88 12.71
N PRO A 33 -16.63 5.15 11.92
CA PRO A 33 -16.55 5.96 10.70
C PRO A 33 -15.97 7.36 10.93
N GLU A 34 -16.38 8.02 12.01
CA GLU A 34 -16.01 9.42 12.31
C GLU A 34 -14.75 9.55 13.18
N LYS A 35 -14.14 8.42 13.58
CA LYS A 35 -12.90 8.44 14.34
C LYS A 35 -11.75 8.84 13.41
N VAL A 36 -10.88 9.73 13.88
CA VAL A 36 -9.67 10.12 13.16
C VAL A 36 -8.76 8.89 12.98
N ALA A 37 -8.42 8.60 11.72
CA ALA A 37 -7.52 7.54 11.30
C ALA A 37 -6.13 8.09 10.95
N VAL A 38 -6.07 9.24 10.27
CA VAL A 38 -4.82 9.84 9.80
C VAL A 38 -4.71 11.29 10.26
N VAL A 39 -3.54 11.63 10.75
CA VAL A 39 -3.13 12.98 11.14
C VAL A 39 -1.86 13.32 10.35
N HIS A 40 -1.91 14.39 9.55
CA HIS A 40 -0.76 14.90 8.81
C HIS A 40 -0.79 16.43 8.87
N GLY A 41 0.13 17.04 9.62
CA GLY A 41 0.11 18.48 9.90
C GLY A 41 -1.24 18.96 10.44
N ALA A 42 -1.92 19.87 9.73
CA ALA A 42 -3.26 20.34 10.08
C ALA A 42 -4.39 19.40 9.61
N ALA A 43 -4.12 18.52 8.64
CA ALA A 43 -5.12 17.63 8.07
C ALA A 43 -5.53 16.51 9.04
N ARG A 44 -6.82 16.17 9.03
CA ARG A 44 -7.42 15.07 9.81
C ARG A 44 -8.34 14.28 8.89
N LEU A 45 -8.05 13.00 8.70
CA LEU A 45 -8.92 12.08 7.95
C LEU A 45 -9.57 11.10 8.92
N THR A 46 -10.88 10.91 8.79
CA THR A 46 -11.61 9.88 9.54
C THR A 46 -11.43 8.50 8.89
N TYR A 47 -11.73 7.40 9.58
CA TYR A 47 -11.67 6.06 8.98
C TYR A 47 -12.60 5.93 7.77
N LYS A 48 -13.78 6.56 7.79
CA LYS A 48 -14.69 6.59 6.63
C LYS A 48 -14.05 7.30 5.43
N ALA A 49 -13.43 8.46 5.64
CA ALA A 49 -12.76 9.20 4.58
C ALA A 49 -11.52 8.46 4.06
N PHE A 50 -10.71 7.90 4.95
CA PHE A 50 -9.52 7.13 4.58
C PHE A 50 -9.88 5.89 3.76
N TYR A 51 -10.90 5.13 4.16
CA TYR A 51 -11.38 3.99 3.40
C TYR A 51 -11.94 4.38 2.03
N ALA A 52 -12.72 5.46 1.95
CA ALA A 52 -13.22 5.98 0.68
C ALA A 52 -12.06 6.32 -0.28
N ARG A 53 -11.02 7.01 0.21
CA ARG A 53 -9.84 7.36 -0.60
C ARG A 53 -9.06 6.12 -1.06
N CYS A 54 -8.91 5.10 -0.22
CA CYS A 54 -8.29 3.83 -0.62
C CYS A 54 -9.08 3.15 -1.74
N ARG A 55 -10.41 3.12 -1.66
CA ARG A 55 -11.28 2.56 -2.71
C ARG A 55 -11.21 3.36 -4.00
N GLN A 56 -11.14 4.68 -3.89
CA GLN A 56 -10.94 5.57 -5.03
C GLN A 56 -9.60 5.32 -5.73
N LEU A 57 -8.51 5.20 -4.98
CA LEU A 57 -7.20 4.84 -5.52
C LEU A 57 -7.27 3.49 -6.25
N ALA A 58 -7.86 2.47 -5.62
CA ALA A 58 -8.05 1.15 -6.23
C ALA A 58 -8.85 1.19 -7.53
N SER A 59 -9.95 1.96 -7.53
CA SER A 59 -10.80 2.19 -8.70
C SER A 59 -10.03 2.87 -9.84
N ALA A 60 -9.30 3.94 -9.52
CA ALA A 60 -8.52 4.69 -10.49
C ALA A 60 -7.42 3.84 -11.12
N LEU A 61 -6.70 3.05 -10.32
CA LEU A 61 -5.72 2.06 -10.79
C LEU A 61 -6.38 1.00 -11.70
N THR A 62 -7.51 0.43 -11.27
CA THR A 62 -8.24 -0.60 -12.05
C THR A 62 -8.67 -0.07 -13.41
N ARG A 63 -9.15 1.19 -13.49
CA ARG A 63 -9.51 1.82 -14.78
C ARG A 63 -8.31 2.12 -15.68
N ARG A 64 -7.10 2.14 -15.14
CA ARG A 64 -5.85 2.16 -15.92
C ARG A 64 -5.36 0.76 -16.29
N GLY A 65 -6.17 -0.28 -16.06
CA GLY A 65 -5.84 -1.67 -16.38
C GLY A 65 -4.90 -2.34 -15.38
N ILE A 66 -4.72 -1.74 -14.19
CA ILE A 66 -3.87 -2.30 -13.14
C ILE A 66 -4.66 -3.28 -12.31
N GLY A 67 -4.10 -4.47 -12.07
CA GLY A 67 -4.73 -5.46 -11.21
C GLY A 67 -3.82 -6.60 -10.79
N LYS A 68 -4.38 -7.80 -10.68
CA LYS A 68 -3.68 -9.00 -10.20
C LYS A 68 -2.38 -9.26 -10.98
N GLY A 69 -1.27 -9.31 -10.26
CA GLY A 69 0.06 -9.57 -10.80
C GLY A 69 0.84 -8.32 -11.22
N ASP A 70 0.20 -7.15 -11.19
CA ASP A 70 0.87 -5.89 -11.52
C ASP A 70 1.52 -5.27 -10.30
N THR A 71 2.62 -4.55 -10.51
CA THR A 71 3.31 -3.80 -9.45
C THR A 71 3.02 -2.31 -9.56
N VAL A 72 2.63 -1.72 -8.43
CA VAL A 72 2.57 -0.26 -8.23
C VAL A 72 3.67 0.12 -7.24
N ALA A 73 4.66 0.87 -7.71
CA ALA A 73 5.73 1.41 -6.89
C ALA A 73 5.30 2.71 -6.20
N ALA A 74 5.79 2.92 -4.98
CA ALA A 74 5.57 4.11 -4.18
C ALA A 74 6.92 4.63 -3.68
N MET A 75 7.35 5.78 -4.20
CA MET A 75 8.47 6.58 -3.71
C MET A 75 7.90 7.75 -2.91
N LEU A 76 7.48 7.47 -1.68
CA LEU A 76 6.76 8.40 -0.81
C LEU A 76 7.43 8.47 0.57
N ALA A 77 7.35 9.63 1.21
CA ALA A 77 7.66 9.78 2.62
C ALA A 77 6.53 9.15 3.49
N ASN A 78 6.59 9.33 4.81
CA ASN A 78 5.53 8.90 5.73
C ASN A 78 4.30 9.83 5.65
N THR A 79 3.65 9.87 4.49
CA THR A 79 2.53 10.77 4.18
C THR A 79 1.22 9.98 3.99
N PRO A 80 0.04 10.63 4.03
CA PRO A 80 -1.23 9.95 3.82
C PRO A 80 -1.32 9.10 2.52
N PRO A 81 -0.79 9.54 1.37
CA PRO A 81 -0.73 8.70 0.17
C PRO A 81 -0.01 7.36 0.36
N MET A 82 1.00 7.28 1.24
CA MET A 82 1.66 6.01 1.54
C MET A 82 0.70 5.07 2.28
N LEU A 83 -0.06 5.56 3.25
CA LEU A 83 -1.11 4.76 3.93
C LEU A 83 -2.21 4.34 2.96
N GLU A 84 -2.62 5.23 2.06
CA GLU A 84 -3.61 4.94 1.02
C GLU A 84 -3.10 3.87 0.06
N ALA A 85 -1.83 3.93 -0.34
CA ALA A 85 -1.21 2.91 -1.20
C ALA A 85 -1.19 1.51 -0.54
N HIS A 86 -0.98 1.42 0.79
CA HIS A 86 -0.99 0.15 1.53
C HIS A 86 -2.33 -0.60 1.44
N TYR A 87 -3.44 0.10 1.21
CA TYR A 87 -4.76 -0.50 1.05
C TYR A 87 -5.26 -0.45 -0.39
N GLY A 88 -5.22 0.73 -1.02
CA GLY A 88 -5.75 0.97 -2.36
C GLY A 88 -5.05 0.19 -3.45
N VAL A 89 -3.72 0.01 -3.38
CA VAL A 89 -3.01 -0.82 -4.37
C VAL A 89 -3.46 -2.28 -4.27
N PRO A 90 -3.41 -2.96 -3.11
CA PRO A 90 -3.93 -4.32 -3.01
C PRO A 90 -5.44 -4.47 -3.22
N MET A 91 -6.25 -3.44 -2.94
CA MET A 91 -7.68 -3.44 -3.25
C MET A 91 -7.96 -3.46 -4.76
N SER A 92 -7.02 -3.01 -5.60
CA SER A 92 -7.06 -3.23 -7.06
C SER A 92 -6.59 -4.63 -7.47
N GLY A 93 -6.03 -5.41 -6.53
CA GLY A 93 -5.41 -6.71 -6.76
C GLY A 93 -3.91 -6.64 -7.08
N ALA A 94 -3.35 -5.44 -7.23
CA ALA A 94 -1.93 -5.23 -7.52
C ALA A 94 -1.05 -5.35 -6.26
N VAL A 95 0.26 -5.48 -6.49
CA VAL A 95 1.28 -5.59 -5.45
C VAL A 95 1.90 -4.22 -5.20
N LEU A 96 1.90 -3.77 -3.94
CA LEU A 96 2.58 -2.54 -3.56
C LEU A 96 4.10 -2.76 -3.46
N LEU A 97 4.88 -1.99 -4.19
CA LEU A 97 6.33 -1.86 -3.99
C LEU A 97 6.63 -0.53 -3.28
N SER A 98 6.97 -0.57 -1.99
CA SER A 98 7.44 0.62 -1.27
C SER A 98 8.94 0.81 -1.44
N MET A 99 9.35 1.91 -2.06
CA MET A 99 10.76 2.17 -2.37
C MET A 99 11.44 2.91 -1.21
N ASN A 100 12.71 2.60 -0.99
CA ASN A 100 13.50 3.28 0.02
C ASN A 100 13.97 4.64 -0.51
N THR A 101 13.56 5.70 0.17
CA THR A 101 13.80 7.10 -0.23
C THR A 101 15.27 7.53 -0.21
N ARG A 102 16.16 6.69 0.32
CA ARG A 102 17.60 6.95 0.46
C ARG A 102 18.46 6.24 -0.58
N LEU A 103 17.86 5.52 -1.51
CA LEU A 103 18.59 4.79 -2.55
C LEU A 103 18.99 5.72 -3.70
N ASP A 104 20.09 5.38 -4.36
CA ASP A 104 20.49 6.05 -5.59
C ASP A 104 19.63 5.63 -6.79
N ALA A 105 19.72 6.42 -7.87
CA ALA A 105 18.95 6.23 -9.08
C ALA A 105 19.18 4.86 -9.76
N ALA A 106 20.40 4.31 -9.70
CA ALA A 106 20.73 3.04 -10.37
C ALA A 106 20.05 1.86 -9.67
N ILE A 107 20.04 1.84 -8.34
CA ILE A 107 19.33 0.83 -7.57
C ILE A 107 17.81 0.98 -7.71
N LEU A 108 17.29 2.21 -7.71
CA LEU A 108 15.86 2.46 -7.94
C LEU A 108 15.43 1.99 -9.34
N ALA A 109 16.22 2.28 -10.37
CA ALA A 109 15.98 1.80 -11.74
C ALA A 109 15.98 0.26 -11.82
N PHE A 110 16.94 -0.39 -11.15
CA PHE A 110 16.97 -1.84 -11.04
C PHE A 110 15.69 -2.38 -10.40
N GLN A 111 15.20 -1.78 -9.30
CA GLN A 111 13.98 -2.22 -8.64
C GLN A 111 12.74 -2.04 -9.52
N LEU A 112 12.64 -0.92 -10.24
CA LEU A 112 11.54 -0.67 -11.19
C LEU A 112 11.51 -1.75 -12.28
N ASP A 113 12.67 -2.06 -12.86
CA ASP A 113 12.80 -3.08 -13.90
C ASP A 113 12.52 -4.49 -13.38
N HIS A 114 13.13 -4.87 -12.26
CA HIS A 114 13.02 -6.23 -11.70
C HIS A 114 11.62 -6.54 -11.16
N SER A 115 10.87 -5.51 -10.76
CA SER A 115 9.48 -5.65 -10.32
C SER A 115 8.45 -5.44 -11.44
N GLU A 116 8.90 -5.19 -12.66
CA GLU A 116 8.04 -4.88 -13.81
C GLU A 116 7.01 -3.78 -13.50
N THR A 117 7.47 -2.73 -12.81
CA THR A 117 6.59 -1.66 -12.30
C THR A 117 5.76 -1.03 -13.43
N LYS A 118 4.42 -1.02 -13.25
CA LYS A 118 3.48 -0.41 -14.20
C LYS A 118 3.05 1.00 -13.81
N VAL A 119 3.03 1.31 -12.52
CA VAL A 119 2.69 2.63 -11.99
C VAL A 119 3.69 3.03 -10.92
N LEU A 120 4.12 4.28 -10.92
CA LEU A 120 4.95 4.89 -9.88
C LEU A 120 4.18 6.05 -9.27
N ILE A 121 3.87 5.97 -7.98
CA ILE A 121 3.41 7.11 -7.18
C ILE A 121 4.66 7.73 -6.55
N CYS A 122 4.93 9.00 -6.86
CA CYS A 122 6.18 9.67 -6.47
C CYS A 122 5.88 10.96 -5.73
N ASP A 123 6.40 11.11 -4.53
CA ASP A 123 6.49 12.41 -3.88
C ASP A 123 7.42 13.31 -4.70
N ARG A 124 7.01 14.56 -4.94
CA ARG A 124 7.83 15.53 -5.67
C ARG A 124 9.16 15.83 -4.96
N GLU A 125 9.26 15.59 -3.66
CA GLU A 125 10.53 15.66 -2.93
C GLU A 125 11.60 14.75 -3.56
N PHE A 126 11.20 13.56 -4.02
CA PHE A 126 12.10 12.57 -4.62
C PHE A 126 12.14 12.63 -6.15
N ALA A 127 11.50 13.63 -6.75
CA ALA A 127 11.46 13.77 -8.20
C ALA A 127 12.85 13.81 -8.87
N PRO A 128 13.89 14.47 -8.32
CA PRO A 128 15.20 14.52 -8.97
C PRO A 128 15.81 13.13 -9.17
N VAL A 129 15.91 12.34 -8.09
CA VAL A 129 16.48 10.99 -8.15
C VAL A 129 15.60 10.03 -8.96
N MET A 130 14.28 10.20 -8.92
CA MET A 130 13.37 9.37 -9.71
C MET A 130 13.43 9.67 -11.20
N ARG A 131 13.71 10.91 -11.63
CA ARG A 131 13.97 11.22 -13.05
C ARG A 131 15.20 10.49 -13.56
N GLU A 132 16.28 10.51 -12.78
CA GLU A 132 17.50 9.76 -13.11
C GLU A 132 17.20 8.26 -13.18
N ALA A 133 16.46 7.72 -12.20
CA ALA A 133 16.08 6.31 -12.19
C ALA A 133 15.21 5.92 -13.41
N LEU A 134 14.22 6.74 -13.77
CA LEU A 134 13.35 6.51 -14.93
C LEU A 134 14.08 6.62 -16.27
N ALA A 135 15.13 7.44 -16.33
CA ALA A 135 16.01 7.53 -17.50
C ALA A 135 16.85 6.24 -17.68
N LEU A 136 17.26 5.61 -16.57
CA LEU A 136 18.02 4.35 -16.56
C LEU A 136 17.13 3.11 -16.73
N ALA A 137 15.90 3.13 -16.21
CA ALA A 137 14.98 2.00 -16.24
C ALA A 137 14.51 1.68 -17.67
N ARG A 138 14.38 0.38 -17.97
CA ARG A 138 13.78 -0.13 -19.22
C ARG A 138 12.27 0.01 -19.18
N VAL A 139 11.64 -0.27 -18.04
CA VAL A 139 10.20 -0.06 -17.87
C VAL A 139 9.84 1.42 -17.94
N LYS A 140 8.63 1.72 -18.41
CA LYS A 140 8.09 3.08 -18.54
C LYS A 140 6.76 3.16 -17.79
N PRO A 141 6.79 3.19 -16.45
CA PRO A 141 5.57 3.21 -15.66
C PRO A 141 4.78 4.51 -15.87
N LEU A 142 3.47 4.44 -15.66
CA LEU A 142 2.66 5.63 -15.47
C LEU A 142 3.13 6.32 -14.18
N VAL A 143 3.56 7.57 -14.26
CA VAL A 143 3.96 8.34 -13.06
C VAL A 143 2.78 9.15 -12.57
N ILE A 144 2.60 9.18 -11.24
CA ILE A 144 1.62 9.97 -10.51
C ILE A 144 2.40 10.78 -9.47
N ASP A 145 2.41 12.09 -9.62
CA ASP A 145 3.13 13.01 -8.74
C ASP A 145 2.27 13.39 -7.55
N PHE A 146 2.80 13.21 -6.35
CA PHE A 146 2.20 13.69 -5.10
C PHE A 146 2.91 14.97 -4.64
N ASN A 147 2.11 15.98 -4.28
CA ASN A 147 2.59 17.24 -3.76
C ASN A 147 2.12 17.42 -2.30
N ASP A 148 3.03 17.25 -1.34
CA ASP A 148 2.71 17.49 0.07
C ASP A 148 2.49 19.00 0.32
N LEU A 149 1.32 19.36 0.86
CA LEU A 149 0.99 20.73 1.20
C LEU A 149 1.61 21.19 2.52
N GLU A 150 1.94 20.26 3.42
CA GLU A 150 2.62 20.55 4.69
C GLU A 150 4.13 20.76 4.47
N PHE A 151 4.67 20.19 3.39
CA PHE A 151 6.06 20.37 2.97
C PHE A 151 6.11 20.70 1.47
N PRO A 152 5.78 21.95 1.08
CA PRO A 152 5.62 22.32 -0.32
C PRO A 152 6.94 22.22 -1.09
N GLN A 153 6.89 21.55 -2.25
CA GLN A 153 8.06 21.29 -3.09
C GLN A 153 8.19 22.32 -4.22
N SER A 154 9.40 22.83 -4.42
CA SER A 154 9.73 23.68 -5.58
C SER A 154 10.15 22.88 -6.81
N THR A 155 10.46 21.59 -6.66
CA THR A 155 10.92 20.71 -7.73
C THR A 155 9.82 20.45 -8.78
N PRO A 156 10.07 20.60 -10.09
CA PRO A 156 9.07 20.31 -11.12
C PRO A 156 8.56 18.87 -11.08
N ALA A 157 7.25 18.67 -11.26
CA ALA A 157 6.59 17.37 -11.33
C ALA A 157 7.09 16.53 -12.51
N ILE A 158 7.25 15.21 -12.32
CA ILE A 158 7.73 14.27 -13.34
C ILE A 158 6.75 14.15 -14.50
N SER A 159 5.45 14.18 -14.19
CA SER A 159 4.34 14.01 -15.11
C SER A 159 3.23 15.04 -14.86
N ASP A 160 2.22 15.04 -15.71
CA ASP A 160 1.03 15.88 -15.57
C ASP A 160 -0.07 15.26 -14.68
N LEU A 161 0.18 14.08 -14.09
CA LEU A 161 -0.80 13.38 -13.25
C LEU A 161 -0.58 13.67 -11.78
N ASP A 162 -1.39 14.55 -11.21
CA ASP A 162 -1.45 14.81 -9.78
C ASP A 162 -2.16 13.68 -9.01
N TYR A 163 -1.62 13.32 -7.85
CA TYR A 163 -2.14 12.26 -6.99
C TYR A 163 -3.56 12.52 -6.49
N GLU A 164 -3.85 13.74 -6.03
CA GLU A 164 -5.18 14.07 -5.51
C GLU A 164 -6.23 14.06 -6.62
N ALA A 165 -5.88 14.59 -7.80
CA ALA A 165 -6.73 14.50 -8.99
C ALA A 165 -6.94 13.04 -9.44
N PHE A 166 -5.88 12.21 -9.39
CA PHE A 166 -5.96 10.79 -9.75
C PHE A 166 -6.89 10.03 -8.80
N VAL A 167 -6.74 10.19 -7.49
CA VAL A 167 -7.63 9.60 -6.49
C VAL A 167 -9.05 10.13 -6.67
N ALA A 168 -9.25 11.43 -6.83
CA ALA A 168 -10.58 12.01 -7.01
C ALA A 168 -11.33 11.49 -8.26
N SER A 169 -10.60 11.06 -9.29
CA SER A 169 -11.22 10.40 -10.45
C SER A 169 -11.86 9.05 -10.06
N GLY A 170 -11.35 8.39 -9.02
CA GLY A 170 -11.78 7.10 -8.48
C GLY A 170 -13.21 7.07 -7.94
N ASP A 171 -13.84 5.90 -7.99
CA ASP A 171 -15.13 5.68 -7.33
C ASP A 171 -14.95 5.32 -5.84
N ALA A 172 -15.51 6.13 -4.94
CA ALA A 172 -15.50 5.86 -3.50
C ALA A 172 -16.36 4.65 -3.10
N ALA A 173 -17.27 4.22 -3.99
CA ALA A 173 -18.09 3.03 -3.87
C ALA A 173 -17.51 1.81 -4.63
N PHE A 174 -16.25 1.86 -5.08
CA PHE A 174 -15.62 0.78 -5.82
C PHE A 174 -15.68 -0.56 -5.08
N ALA A 175 -16.32 -1.55 -5.68
CA ALA A 175 -16.48 -2.89 -5.14
C ALA A 175 -15.18 -3.70 -5.33
N TRP A 176 -14.25 -3.57 -4.38
CA TRP A 176 -13.07 -4.43 -4.30
C TRP A 176 -13.43 -5.77 -3.65
N SER A 177 -12.52 -6.73 -3.77
CA SER A 177 -12.68 -8.06 -3.17
C SER A 177 -11.41 -8.50 -2.46
N LEU A 178 -11.56 -9.34 -1.44
CA LEU A 178 -10.44 -10.03 -0.80
C LEU A 178 -9.70 -10.93 -1.81
N PRO A 179 -8.41 -11.23 -1.60
CA PRO A 179 -7.68 -12.13 -2.49
C PRO A 179 -8.36 -13.50 -2.52
N ALA A 180 -8.42 -14.16 -3.67
CA ALA A 180 -8.99 -15.50 -3.79
C ALA A 180 -8.19 -16.55 -2.97
N ASP A 181 -6.90 -16.29 -2.77
CA ASP A 181 -6.02 -17.08 -1.93
C ASP A 181 -5.20 -16.14 -1.04
N GLU A 182 -5.20 -16.38 0.26
CA GLU A 182 -4.43 -15.61 1.24
C GLU A 182 -2.90 -15.70 1.03
N TRP A 183 -2.41 -16.64 0.20
CA TRP A 183 -1.01 -16.69 -0.25
C TRP A 183 -0.66 -15.71 -1.37
N GLN A 184 -1.64 -15.04 -1.97
CA GLN A 184 -1.36 -14.02 -2.98
C GLN A 184 -0.47 -12.89 -2.41
N SER A 185 0.35 -12.33 -3.29
CA SER A 185 1.27 -11.24 -2.98
C SER A 185 0.50 -9.96 -2.62
N LEU A 186 0.79 -9.40 -1.44
CA LEU A 186 0.26 -8.13 -0.97
C LEU A 186 1.23 -6.98 -1.28
N THR A 187 2.51 -7.18 -0.97
CA THR A 187 3.55 -6.17 -1.13
C THR A 187 4.90 -6.81 -1.47
N LEU A 188 5.70 -6.08 -2.23
CA LEU A 188 7.08 -6.38 -2.57
C LEU A 188 8.00 -5.38 -1.87
N ASN A 189 9.06 -5.91 -1.25
CA ASN A 189 10.12 -5.14 -0.59
C ASN A 189 11.46 -5.54 -1.21
N TYR A 190 12.50 -4.73 -1.00
CA TYR A 190 13.86 -5.09 -1.41
C TYR A 190 14.83 -5.05 -0.23
N THR A 191 15.75 -6.02 -0.20
CA THR A 191 16.89 -6.05 0.73
C THR A 191 18.07 -5.27 0.17
N SER A 192 18.96 -4.76 1.03
CA SER A 192 20.10 -3.93 0.64
C SER A 192 21.14 -4.61 -0.26
N GLY A 193 21.08 -5.93 -0.44
CA GLY A 193 21.93 -6.63 -1.40
C GLY A 193 23.43 -6.56 -1.07
N THR A 194 23.86 -6.91 0.15
CA THR A 194 25.28 -6.87 0.54
C THR A 194 26.19 -7.76 -0.33
N THR A 195 25.61 -8.73 -1.05
CA THR A 195 26.27 -9.63 -2.00
C THR A 195 25.58 -9.59 -3.37
N GLY A 196 25.72 -8.47 -4.08
CA GLY A 196 25.18 -8.27 -5.43
C GLY A 196 23.85 -7.53 -5.46
N ASN A 197 23.07 -7.68 -6.53
CA ASN A 197 21.82 -6.94 -6.68
C ASN A 197 20.83 -7.19 -5.52
N PRO A 198 20.03 -6.17 -5.13
CA PRO A 198 18.93 -6.32 -4.17
C PRO A 198 18.01 -7.48 -4.49
N LYS A 199 17.61 -8.24 -3.46
CA LYS A 199 16.65 -9.35 -3.61
C LYS A 199 15.24 -8.87 -3.25
N GLY A 200 14.27 -9.19 -4.10
CA GLY A 200 12.85 -8.94 -3.85
C GLY A 200 12.31 -9.90 -2.77
N VAL A 201 11.60 -9.35 -1.79
CA VAL A 201 10.96 -10.07 -0.69
C VAL A 201 9.48 -9.76 -0.70
N VAL A 202 8.66 -10.79 -0.91
CA VAL A 202 7.21 -10.67 -1.07
C VAL A 202 6.53 -11.05 0.23
N TYR A 203 5.56 -10.24 0.67
CA TYR A 203 4.63 -10.62 1.72
C TYR A 203 3.34 -11.13 1.10
N SER A 204 2.81 -12.24 1.62
CA SER A 204 1.45 -12.67 1.33
C SER A 204 0.44 -11.90 2.18
N HIS A 205 -0.83 -11.89 1.75
CA HIS A 205 -1.93 -11.38 2.56
C HIS A 205 -2.00 -12.08 3.93
N ARG A 206 -1.85 -13.40 3.95
CA ARG A 206 -1.80 -14.21 5.19
C ARG A 206 -0.69 -13.75 6.11
N GLY A 207 0.53 -13.65 5.58
CA GLY A 207 1.71 -13.28 6.37
C GLY A 207 1.55 -11.91 7.02
N ALA A 208 1.09 -10.92 6.25
CA ALA A 208 0.83 -9.58 6.76
C ALA A 208 -0.30 -9.55 7.81
N ALA A 209 -1.40 -10.28 7.60
CA ALA A 209 -2.51 -10.37 8.56
C ALA A 209 -2.05 -10.97 9.90
N LEU A 210 -1.29 -12.08 9.85
CA LEU A 210 -0.73 -12.71 11.05
C LEU A 210 0.23 -11.77 11.79
N MET A 211 1.06 -11.02 11.06
CA MET A 211 1.94 -10.00 11.64
C MET A 211 1.15 -8.90 12.34
N CYS A 212 0.01 -8.45 11.81
CA CYS A 212 -0.83 -7.43 12.46
C CYS A 212 -1.37 -7.91 13.82
N TYR A 213 -1.84 -9.15 13.89
CA TYR A 213 -2.29 -9.74 15.15
C TYR A 213 -1.13 -9.85 16.16
N ALA A 214 0.04 -10.31 15.70
CA ALA A 214 1.23 -10.39 16.53
C ALA A 214 1.65 -9.00 17.05
N ASN A 215 1.67 -7.98 16.19
CA ASN A 215 2.03 -6.61 16.56
C ASN A 215 1.13 -6.06 17.67
N THR A 216 -0.18 -6.31 17.60
CA THR A 216 -1.13 -5.83 18.63
C THR A 216 -0.78 -6.40 20.01
N VAL A 217 -0.42 -7.69 20.07
CA VAL A 217 -0.02 -8.36 21.31
C VAL A 217 1.37 -7.92 21.76
N THR A 218 2.37 -8.02 20.88
CA THR A 218 3.78 -7.77 21.21
C THR A 218 4.05 -6.32 21.56
N ALA A 219 3.40 -5.36 20.90
CA ALA A 219 3.52 -3.95 21.21
C ALA A 219 2.56 -3.48 22.31
N ASN A 220 1.75 -4.39 22.88
CA ASN A 220 0.75 -4.10 23.91
C ASN A 220 -0.16 -2.92 23.51
N LEU A 221 -0.68 -2.94 22.29
CA LEU A 221 -1.48 -1.83 21.77
C LEU A 221 -2.81 -1.76 22.53
N GLY A 222 -3.06 -0.63 23.18
CA GLY A 222 -4.32 -0.33 23.81
C GLY A 222 -5.46 -0.18 22.78
N ARG A 223 -6.69 -0.03 23.26
CA ARG A 223 -7.80 0.34 22.37
C ARG A 223 -7.53 1.73 21.79
N HIS A 224 -7.65 1.84 20.48
CA HIS A 224 -7.52 3.12 19.76
C HIS A 224 -6.18 3.84 20.00
N PRO A 225 -5.04 3.19 19.68
CA PRO A 225 -3.75 3.82 19.85
C PRO A 225 -3.64 5.08 18.98
N VAL A 226 -2.91 6.08 19.47
CA VAL A 226 -2.43 7.19 18.65
C VAL A 226 -0.95 6.93 18.41
N TYR A 227 -0.61 6.60 17.17
CA TYR A 227 0.74 6.19 16.79
C TYR A 227 1.44 7.29 16.00
N LEU A 228 2.61 7.72 16.48
CA LEU A 228 3.47 8.66 15.76
C LEU A 228 4.39 7.88 14.81
N TRP A 229 4.32 8.19 13.52
CA TRP A 229 5.13 7.57 12.49
C TRP A 229 6.57 8.06 12.49
N THR A 230 7.43 7.41 13.27
CA THR A 230 8.88 7.69 13.30
C THR A 230 9.70 6.71 12.45
N LEU A 231 9.17 5.50 12.21
CA LEU A 231 9.80 4.50 11.36
C LEU A 231 9.39 4.71 9.90
N PRO A 232 10.31 4.57 8.92
CA PRO A 232 9.96 4.69 7.51
C PRO A 232 8.95 3.63 7.10
N MET A 233 7.82 4.06 6.53
CA MET A 233 6.76 3.16 6.07
C MET A 233 7.26 2.21 4.99
N PHE A 234 8.27 2.56 4.18
CA PHE A 234 8.83 1.62 3.20
C PHE A 234 9.67 0.48 3.80
N HIS A 235 10.15 0.61 5.04
CA HIS A 235 11.12 -0.32 5.61
C HIS A 235 10.42 -1.57 6.15
N CYS A 236 10.50 -2.68 5.39
CA CYS A 236 9.73 -3.92 5.58
C CYS A 236 8.25 -3.63 5.83
N ASN A 237 7.70 -2.85 4.88
CA ASN A 237 6.54 -1.98 4.93
C ASN A 237 6.02 -1.65 6.34
N GLY A 238 6.77 -0.76 7.00
CA GLY A 238 6.50 -0.22 8.32
C GLY A 238 6.26 -1.28 9.38
N TRP A 239 6.95 -2.42 9.31
CA TRP A 239 6.74 -3.61 10.17
C TRP A 239 5.27 -4.07 10.24
N CYS A 240 4.52 -3.88 9.16
CA CYS A 240 3.08 -4.11 9.06
C CYS A 240 2.19 -3.21 9.93
N PHE A 241 2.74 -2.16 10.58
CA PHE A 241 1.94 -1.17 11.30
C PHE A 241 0.97 -0.36 10.42
N PRO A 242 1.22 -0.11 9.12
CA PRO A 242 0.22 0.57 8.28
C PRO A 242 -1.09 -0.20 8.19
N TRP A 243 -1.02 -1.52 8.37
CA TRP A 243 -2.18 -2.41 8.43
C TRP A 243 -2.65 -2.71 9.86
N THR A 244 -1.75 -2.65 10.84
CA THR A 244 -2.07 -3.00 12.24
C THR A 244 -2.95 -1.94 12.92
N LEU A 245 -2.76 -0.66 12.58
CA LEU A 245 -3.35 0.50 13.25
C LEU A 245 -4.75 0.87 12.72
#